data_AF-A0A830G614-F1
#
_entry.id   AF-A0A830G614-F1
#
_cell.length_a   1.000
_cell.length_b   1.000
_cell.length_c   1.000
_cell.angle_alpha   90.00
_cell.angle_beta   90.00
_cell.angle_gamma   90.00
#
_symmetry.space_group_name_H-M   'P 1'
#
loop_
_entity.id
_entity.type
_entity.pdbx_description
1 polymer ?
#
loop_
_entity_poly.entity_id
_entity_poly.type
_entity_poly.pdbx_seq_one_letter_code
_entity_poly.pdbx_strand_id
1 'polypeptide(L)'
;MSEDAPATQPKQPATDRLRGRRPPYPDGGRDASQVDVEKRHRILRSVREQLERHPAIRSARGSPNGQYANVAADVNPAYFGRDAESASLQVTWQPNPRFPPGTSLDDRRRTTLTSNFTIHYTESSGFDCGVHLEPNPHVAGHLHYQERDAPDAEYDYDAVWLDAESPVGVLWEVLELLDDRFHDT
;
A
#
# COMPACT_ATOMS: atom_id res chain seq x y z
N MET A 1 -19.54 49.75 -40.26
CA MET A 1 -19.36 48.36 -39.82
C MET A 1 -17.89 48.07 -39.97
N SER A 2 -17.15 48.23 -38.87
CA SER A 2 -15.71 48.01 -38.79
C SER A 2 -15.53 46.79 -37.91
N GLU A 3 -14.98 45.71 -38.46
CA GLU A 3 -14.59 44.53 -37.68
C GLU A 3 -13.10 44.64 -37.37
N ASP A 4 -12.81 44.89 -36.10
CA ASP A 4 -11.50 44.91 -35.48
C ASP A 4 -11.01 43.48 -35.26
N ALA A 5 -9.79 43.18 -35.70
CA ALA A 5 -9.09 41.94 -35.37
C ALA A 5 -8.58 42.01 -33.92
N PRO A 6 -8.71 40.96 -33.10
CA PRO A 6 -8.12 40.98 -31.77
C PRO A 6 -6.62 40.68 -31.81
N ALA A 7 -5.90 41.50 -31.05
CA ALA A 7 -4.45 41.53 -30.89
C ALA A 7 -3.87 40.29 -30.18
N THR A 8 -2.73 39.84 -30.67
CA THR A 8 -1.82 38.91 -29.98
C THR A 8 -1.12 39.65 -28.82
N GLN A 9 -1.22 39.11 -27.61
CA GLN A 9 -0.41 39.54 -26.45
C GLN A 9 0.26 38.35 -25.74
N PRO A 10 1.35 38.60 -25.00
CA PRO A 10 2.54 37.75 -25.01
C PRO A 10 2.61 36.71 -23.90
N LYS A 11 3.49 35.71 -24.10
CA LYS A 11 3.94 34.72 -23.13
C LYS A 11 4.49 35.38 -21.86
N GLN A 12 4.04 34.92 -20.69
CA GLN A 12 4.73 35.07 -19.41
C GLN A 12 5.08 33.69 -18.81
N PRO A 13 6.14 33.61 -17.99
CA PRO A 13 7.02 32.43 -17.90
C PRO A 13 6.55 31.37 -16.90
N ALA A 14 7.16 30.19 -17.05
CA ALA A 14 7.01 29.02 -16.21
C ALA A 14 7.19 29.32 -14.72
N THR A 15 6.27 28.80 -13.90
CA THR A 15 6.56 28.48 -12.51
C THR A 15 6.35 27.00 -12.29
N ASP A 16 7.48 26.36 -12.04
CA ASP A 16 7.71 25.09 -11.41
C ASP A 16 6.63 24.70 -10.38
N ARG A 17 5.94 23.59 -10.64
CA ARG A 17 5.25 22.78 -9.62
C ARG A 17 5.33 21.31 -10.03
N LEU A 18 6.55 20.77 -9.99
CA LEU A 18 6.76 19.34 -9.71
C LEU A 18 6.30 19.05 -8.27
N ARG A 19 4.98 19.01 -8.04
CA ARG A 19 4.43 18.28 -6.90
C ARG A 19 4.27 16.84 -7.35
N GLY A 20 5.10 15.97 -6.78
CA GLY A 20 5.05 14.53 -6.98
C GLY A 20 3.62 14.03 -6.98
N ARG A 21 3.21 13.45 -8.12
CA ARG A 21 2.00 12.65 -8.19
C ARG A 21 2.24 11.45 -7.29
N ARG A 22 1.67 11.49 -6.08
CA ARG A 22 1.38 10.26 -5.35
C ARG A 22 0.58 9.36 -6.31
N PRO A 23 0.93 8.08 -6.46
CA PRO A 23 0.06 7.14 -7.14
C PRO A 23 -1.35 7.25 -6.54
N PRO A 24 -2.42 7.17 -7.34
CA PRO A 24 -3.76 7.05 -6.78
C PRO A 24 -3.76 5.82 -5.89
N TYR A 25 -3.84 6.03 -4.57
CA TYR A 25 -4.15 4.95 -3.65
C TYR A 25 -5.41 4.25 -4.18
N PRO A 26 -5.50 2.91 -4.14
CA PRO A 26 -6.77 2.25 -4.33
C PRO A 26 -7.71 2.79 -3.23
N ASP A 27 -8.54 3.76 -3.62
CA ASP A 27 -9.56 4.41 -2.79
C ASP A 27 -10.37 3.27 -2.20
N GLY A 28 -10.13 2.91 -0.94
CA GLY A 28 -10.83 1.86 -0.23
C GLY A 28 -12.33 2.13 -0.20
N GLY A 29 -13.01 1.75 -1.28
CA GLY A 29 -14.43 1.90 -1.61
C GLY A 29 -15.10 3.16 -1.10
N ARG A 30 -15.31 4.17 -1.96
CA ARG A 30 -16.23 5.29 -1.64
C ARG A 30 -17.69 4.84 -1.40
N ASP A 31 -18.03 3.62 -1.80
CA ASP A 31 -19.36 2.99 -1.62
C ASP A 31 -19.33 1.78 -0.67
N ALA A 32 -18.46 1.80 0.34
CA ALA A 32 -18.47 0.78 1.39
C ALA A 32 -19.70 0.92 2.28
N SER A 33 -20.34 -0.19 2.66
CA SER A 33 -21.42 -0.13 3.64
C SER A 33 -20.87 0.36 4.98
N GLN A 34 -21.72 0.98 5.81
CA GLN A 34 -21.32 1.40 7.16
C GLN A 34 -20.72 0.23 7.97
N VAL A 35 -21.26 -0.99 7.78
CA VAL A 35 -20.76 -2.23 8.39
C VAL A 35 -19.34 -2.55 7.92
N ASP A 36 -19.04 -2.37 6.63
CA ASP A 36 -17.69 -2.58 6.09
C ASP A 36 -16.69 -1.55 6.63
N VAL A 37 -17.11 -0.28 6.75
CA VAL A 37 -16.30 0.80 7.32
C VAL A 37 -15.95 0.51 8.78
N GLU A 38 -16.93 0.10 9.58
CA GLU A 38 -16.73 -0.26 10.99
C GLU A 38 -15.85 -1.51 11.15
N LYS A 39 -16.05 -2.53 10.30
CA LYS A 39 -15.22 -3.75 10.29
C LYS A 39 -13.78 -3.42 9.90
N ARG A 40 -13.58 -2.61 8.85
CA ARG A 40 -12.25 -2.12 8.43
C ARG A 40 -11.58 -1.35 9.55
N HIS A 41 -12.30 -0.40 10.17
CA HIS A 41 -11.75 0.40 11.27
C HIS A 41 -11.26 -0.49 12.43
N ARG A 42 -12.07 -1.48 12.84
CA ARG A 42 -11.71 -2.42 13.91
C ARG A 42 -10.46 -3.24 13.56
N ILE A 43 -10.40 -3.75 12.33
CA ILE A 43 -9.25 -4.53 11.84
C ILE A 43 -7.99 -3.67 11.85
N LEU A 44 -8.02 -2.49 11.22
CA LEU A 44 -6.88 -1.60 11.11
C LEU A 44 -6.44 -1.06 12.48
N ARG A 45 -7.38 -0.85 13.41
CA ARG A 45 -7.02 -0.51 14.80
C ARG A 45 -6.22 -1.63 15.46
N SER A 46 -6.63 -2.88 15.28
CA SER A 46 -5.90 -4.04 15.80
C SER A 46 -4.51 -4.16 15.17
N VAL A 47 -4.39 -4.01 13.84
CA VAL A 47 -3.11 -3.97 13.13
C VAL A 47 -2.19 -2.87 13.67
N ARG A 48 -2.71 -1.65 13.85
CA ARG A 48 -1.95 -0.53 14.44
C ARG A 48 -1.42 -0.87 15.84
N GLU A 49 -2.26 -1.45 16.70
CA GLU A 49 -1.88 -1.85 18.06
C GLU A 49 -0.80 -2.95 18.07
N GLN A 50 -0.72 -3.79 17.03
CA GLN A 50 0.36 -4.78 16.89
C GLN A 50 1.64 -4.15 16.31
N LEU A 51 1.52 -3.26 15.32
CA LEU A 51 2.66 -2.49 14.82
C LEU A 51 3.37 -1.75 15.95
N GLU A 52 2.63 -1.11 16.86
CA GLU A 52 3.22 -0.41 18.03
C GLU A 52 3.99 -1.33 19.00
N ARG A 53 3.85 -2.66 18.88
CA ARG A 53 4.58 -3.65 19.70
C ARG A 53 5.81 -4.21 18.99
N HIS A 54 5.95 -3.98 17.68
CA HIS A 54 7.07 -4.52 16.91
C HIS A 54 8.32 -3.64 17.11
N PRO A 55 9.50 -4.21 17.42
CA PRO A 55 10.70 -3.41 17.74
C PRO A 55 11.19 -2.49 16.61
N ALA A 56 10.97 -2.87 15.34
CA ALA A 56 11.28 -2.02 14.19
C ALA A 56 10.39 -0.77 14.08
N ILE A 57 9.25 -0.70 14.76
CA ILE A 57 8.26 0.37 14.57
C ILE A 57 8.48 1.47 15.59
N ARG A 58 8.70 2.69 15.09
CA ARG A 58 8.88 3.90 15.92
C ARG A 58 7.54 4.51 16.33
N SER A 59 6.58 4.50 15.41
CA SER A 59 5.20 4.95 15.68
C SER A 59 4.24 4.40 14.64
N ALA A 60 2.96 4.23 15.00
CA ALA A 60 1.91 3.87 14.04
C ALA A 60 0.65 4.73 14.24
N ARG A 61 0.01 5.13 13.14
CA ARG A 61 -1.16 6.00 13.13
C ARG A 61 -2.18 5.50 12.12
N GLY A 62 -3.43 5.36 12.55
CA GLY A 62 -4.53 5.12 11.62
C GLY A 62 -5.11 6.44 11.10
N SER A 63 -5.59 6.43 9.85
CA SER A 63 -6.16 7.61 9.19
C SER A 63 -7.43 7.26 8.40
N PRO A 64 -8.48 8.09 8.44
CA PRO A 64 -8.69 9.22 9.36
C PRO A 64 -8.99 8.77 10.80
N ASN A 65 -8.74 9.63 11.79
CA ASN A 65 -8.98 9.30 13.21
C ASN A 65 -10.40 8.79 13.46
N GLY A 66 -10.53 7.64 14.12
CA GLY A 66 -11.82 7.03 14.49
C GLY A 66 -12.54 6.29 13.35
N GLN A 67 -12.07 6.38 12.10
CA GLN A 67 -12.65 5.67 10.95
C GLN A 67 -11.55 5.23 9.99
N TYR A 68 -10.57 4.49 10.51
CA TYR A 68 -9.37 4.09 9.77
C TYR A 68 -9.71 3.49 8.40
N ALA A 69 -9.16 4.12 7.36
CA ALA A 69 -9.10 3.64 5.99
C ALA A 69 -7.72 3.02 5.69
N ASN A 70 -6.67 3.50 6.37
CA ASN A 70 -5.32 2.95 6.36
C ASN A 70 -4.64 3.08 7.72
N VAL A 71 -3.52 2.39 7.88
CA VAL A 71 -2.52 2.61 8.94
C VAL A 71 -1.18 2.92 8.30
N ALA A 72 -0.53 3.96 8.79
CA ALA A 72 0.82 4.34 8.44
C ALA A 72 1.73 4.16 9.66
N ALA A 73 2.85 3.48 9.49
CA ALA A 73 3.88 3.34 10.52
C ALA A 73 5.21 3.95 10.06
N ASP A 74 5.89 4.61 10.99
CA ASP A 74 7.29 5.01 10.87
C ASP A 74 8.17 3.85 11.31
N VAL A 75 9.08 3.42 10.43
CA VAL A 75 9.89 2.22 10.59
C VAL A 75 11.35 2.63 10.79
N ASN A 76 12.06 1.92 11.66
CA ASN A 76 13.50 2.00 11.78
C ASN A 76 14.15 1.06 10.74
N PRO A 77 14.61 1.54 9.57
CA PRO A 77 15.17 0.69 8.52
C PRO A 77 16.37 -0.13 8.99
N ALA A 78 17.18 0.43 9.90
CA ALA A 78 18.34 -0.25 10.48
C ALA A 78 17.98 -1.53 11.27
N TYR A 79 16.72 -1.70 11.71
CA TYR A 79 16.28 -2.96 12.31
C TYR A 79 16.36 -4.12 11.32
N PHE A 80 16.08 -3.83 10.05
CA PHE A 80 16.11 -4.77 8.94
C PHE A 80 17.46 -4.76 8.20
N GLY A 81 18.53 -4.23 8.80
CA GLY A 81 19.84 -4.12 8.14
C GLY A 81 19.90 -3.12 6.97
N ARG A 82 18.91 -2.23 6.84
CA ARG A 82 18.81 -1.26 5.74
C ARG A 82 19.45 0.09 6.10
N ASP A 83 20.14 0.70 5.13
CA ASP A 83 20.90 1.96 5.29
C ASP A 83 20.09 3.24 4.97
N ALA A 84 18.78 3.12 4.68
CA ALA A 84 17.94 4.27 4.37
C ALA A 84 17.80 5.23 5.58
N GLU A 85 17.70 6.54 5.31
CA GLU A 85 17.49 7.55 6.37
C GLU A 85 16.14 7.38 7.09
N SER A 86 15.10 7.02 6.34
CA SER A 86 13.76 6.78 6.85
C SER A 86 13.04 5.73 6.03
N ALA A 87 12.10 5.04 6.68
CA ALA A 87 11.22 4.09 6.02
C ALA A 87 9.82 4.16 6.64
N SER A 88 8.83 3.74 5.87
CA SER A 88 7.44 3.68 6.33
C SER A 88 6.75 2.40 5.89
N LEU A 89 5.80 1.95 6.71
CA LEU A 89 4.89 0.86 6.36
C LEU A 89 3.47 1.42 6.18
N GLN A 90 2.82 1.12 5.07
CA GLN A 90 1.43 1.47 4.79
C GLN A 90 0.59 0.21 4.74
N VAL A 91 -0.50 0.17 5.51
CA VAL A 91 -1.44 -0.95 5.53
C VAL A 91 -2.83 -0.49 5.15
N THR A 92 -3.43 -1.16 4.17
CA THR A 92 -4.85 -1.03 3.83
C THR A 92 -5.54 -2.39 3.97
N TRP A 93 -6.83 -2.37 4.28
CA TRP A 93 -7.62 -3.59 4.40
C TRP A 93 -9.06 -3.35 3.92
N GLN A 94 -9.54 -4.21 3.04
CA GLN A 94 -10.92 -4.25 2.58
C GLN A 94 -11.54 -5.60 2.98
N PRO A 95 -12.34 -5.65 4.06
CA PRO A 95 -12.83 -6.90 4.61
C PRO A 95 -13.75 -7.69 3.68
N ASN A 96 -14.50 -6.97 2.84
CA ASN A 96 -15.45 -7.52 1.87
C ASN A 96 -15.17 -6.85 0.51
N PRO A 97 -14.22 -7.37 -0.27
CA PRO A 97 -13.84 -6.78 -1.54
C PRO A 97 -14.96 -6.91 -2.57
N ARG A 98 -15.13 -5.86 -3.36
CA ARG A 98 -15.95 -5.90 -4.58
C ARG A 98 -15.00 -6.08 -5.75
N PHE A 99 -15.27 -7.08 -6.56
CA PHE A 99 -14.47 -7.36 -7.75
C PHE A 99 -15.18 -6.85 -9.00
N PRO A 100 -14.42 -6.39 -10.01
CA PRO A 100 -14.97 -6.22 -11.36
C PRO A 100 -15.58 -7.53 -11.87
N PRO A 101 -16.54 -7.47 -12.80
CA PRO A 101 -17.06 -8.66 -13.46
C PRO A 101 -15.93 -9.50 -14.06
N GLY A 102 -15.97 -10.82 -13.84
CA GLY A 102 -14.95 -11.75 -14.33
C GLY A 102 -13.75 -11.96 -13.39
N THR A 103 -13.65 -11.18 -12.31
CA THR A 103 -12.66 -11.41 -11.24
C THR A 103 -13.34 -12.12 -10.07
N SER A 104 -12.81 -13.29 -9.66
CA SER A 104 -13.40 -14.13 -8.60
C SER A 104 -12.50 -14.25 -7.37
N LEU A 105 -13.10 -14.61 -6.22
CA LEU A 105 -12.35 -15.08 -5.06
C LEU A 105 -11.62 -16.41 -5.34
N ASP A 106 -12.03 -17.18 -6.34
CA ASP A 106 -11.41 -18.46 -6.69
C ASP A 106 -9.93 -18.33 -7.12
N ASP A 107 -9.53 -17.14 -7.58
CA ASP A 107 -8.15 -16.84 -7.94
C ASP A 107 -7.27 -16.47 -6.73
N ARG A 108 -7.80 -16.57 -5.51
CA ARG A 108 -7.03 -16.47 -4.27
C ARG A 108 -6.30 -17.77 -4.00
N ARG A 109 -5.25 -17.98 -4.78
CA ARG A 109 -4.26 -19.02 -4.54
C ARG A 109 -3.38 -18.62 -3.37
N ARG A 110 -2.84 -19.61 -2.65
CA ARG A 110 -1.77 -19.44 -1.64
C ARG A 110 -2.18 -18.71 -0.34
N THR A 111 -3.48 -18.54 -0.10
CA THR A 111 -4.05 -18.04 1.16
C THR A 111 -5.53 -18.43 1.26
N THR A 112 -6.05 -18.51 2.48
CA THR A 112 -7.50 -18.76 2.75
C THR A 112 -8.29 -17.46 2.95
N LEU A 113 -7.62 -16.30 2.97
CA LEU A 113 -8.24 -15.01 3.22
C LEU A 113 -9.20 -14.62 2.10
N THR A 114 -10.29 -13.93 2.44
CA THR A 114 -11.29 -13.42 1.47
C THR A 114 -11.31 -11.88 1.33
N SER A 115 -10.48 -11.17 2.09
CA SER A 115 -10.31 -9.71 2.07
C SER A 115 -9.27 -9.22 1.07
N ASN A 116 -9.41 -8.03 0.49
CA ASN A 116 -8.25 -7.40 -0.18
C ASN A 116 -7.40 -6.67 0.86
N PHE A 117 -6.09 -6.64 0.68
CA PHE A 117 -5.20 -5.83 1.50
C PHE A 117 -3.94 -5.45 0.74
N THR A 118 -3.27 -4.40 1.23
CA THR A 118 -1.90 -4.06 0.87
C THR A 118 -1.10 -3.79 2.14
N ILE A 119 0.13 -4.30 2.20
CA ILE A 119 1.12 -3.96 3.22
C ILE A 119 2.40 -3.58 2.49
N HIS A 120 2.71 -2.28 2.47
CA HIS A 120 3.79 -1.71 1.66
C HIS A 120 4.85 -1.05 2.54
N TYR A 121 6.10 -1.44 2.33
CA TYR A 121 7.30 -0.83 2.89
C TYR A 121 7.95 0.08 1.84
N THR A 122 8.24 1.32 2.21
CA THR A 122 8.90 2.30 1.33
C THR A 122 10.04 2.98 2.07
N GLU A 123 11.18 3.14 1.42
CA GLU A 123 12.36 3.85 1.93
C GLU A 123 12.52 5.23 1.28
N SER A 124 13.18 6.15 1.97
CA SER A 124 13.53 7.46 1.41
C SER A 124 14.54 7.40 0.25
N SER A 125 15.28 6.30 0.13
CA SER A 125 16.15 5.99 -1.01
C SER A 125 15.38 5.73 -2.31
N GLY A 126 14.09 5.39 -2.19
CA GLY A 126 13.22 5.05 -3.32
C GLY A 126 12.92 3.56 -3.47
N PHE A 127 13.55 2.71 -2.66
CA PHE A 127 13.18 1.30 -2.52
C PHE A 127 11.72 1.18 -2.05
N ASP A 128 10.95 0.33 -2.69
CA ASP A 128 9.52 0.15 -2.42
C ASP A 128 9.12 -1.30 -2.65
N CYS A 129 8.53 -1.95 -1.64
CA CYS A 129 8.07 -3.31 -1.77
C CYS A 129 6.86 -3.59 -0.89
N GLY A 130 6.20 -4.73 -1.09
CA GLY A 130 5.09 -5.12 -0.23
C GLY A 130 4.34 -6.36 -0.68
N VAL A 131 3.44 -6.81 0.19
CA VAL A 131 2.55 -7.94 -0.08
C VAL A 131 1.13 -7.44 -0.29
N HIS A 132 0.55 -7.90 -1.40
CA HIS A 132 -0.75 -7.50 -1.89
C HIS A 132 -1.64 -8.73 -2.02
N LEU A 133 -2.90 -8.55 -1.64
CA LEU A 133 -3.97 -9.50 -1.95
C LEU A 133 -5.03 -8.78 -2.77
N GLU A 134 -4.77 -8.64 -4.07
CA GLU A 134 -5.65 -7.98 -5.01
C GLU A 134 -5.46 -8.52 -6.44
N PRO A 135 -6.44 -8.33 -7.33
CA PRO A 135 -6.31 -8.73 -8.73
C PRO A 135 -5.12 -8.04 -9.40
N ASN A 136 -4.27 -8.83 -10.04
CA ASN A 136 -3.10 -8.36 -10.77
C ASN A 136 -2.88 -9.23 -12.02
N PRO A 137 -2.25 -8.69 -13.09
CA PRO A 137 -1.94 -9.46 -14.29
C PRO A 137 -0.55 -10.13 -14.28
N HIS A 138 0.26 -9.89 -13.24
CA HIS A 138 1.69 -10.20 -13.25
C HIS A 138 2.01 -11.60 -12.75
N VAL A 139 1.27 -12.08 -11.75
CA VAL A 139 1.41 -13.45 -11.23
C VAL A 139 0.09 -14.19 -11.22
N ALA A 140 0.16 -15.52 -11.29
CA ALA A 140 -1.03 -16.34 -11.21
C ALA A 140 -1.65 -16.27 -9.81
N GLY A 141 -2.84 -15.68 -9.72
CA GLY A 141 -3.60 -15.50 -8.48
C GLY A 141 -3.41 -14.12 -7.85
N HIS A 142 -4.22 -13.82 -6.83
CA HIS A 142 -4.29 -12.46 -6.26
C HIS A 142 -3.21 -12.16 -5.21
N LEU A 143 -2.70 -13.18 -4.49
CA LEU A 143 -1.65 -12.98 -3.50
C LEU A 143 -0.30 -12.87 -4.19
N HIS A 144 0.39 -11.75 -3.97
CA HIS A 144 1.68 -11.47 -4.59
C HIS A 144 2.54 -10.54 -3.72
N TYR A 145 3.84 -10.65 -3.93
CA TYR A 145 4.81 -9.66 -3.51
C TYR A 145 5.17 -8.79 -4.71
N GLN A 146 5.38 -7.50 -4.48
CA GLN A 146 5.91 -6.59 -5.48
C GLN A 146 7.09 -5.82 -4.88
N GLU A 147 8.11 -5.54 -5.70
CA GLU A 147 9.31 -4.83 -5.28
C GLU A 147 9.84 -3.95 -6.40
N ARG A 148 10.47 -2.85 -6.03
CA ARG A 148 11.20 -1.98 -6.93
C ARG A 148 12.37 -1.33 -6.18
N ASP A 149 13.56 -1.48 -6.73
CA ASP A 149 14.80 -1.00 -6.11
C ASP A 149 14.98 0.51 -6.09
N ALA A 150 14.50 1.20 -7.12
CA ALA A 150 14.71 2.62 -7.34
C ALA A 150 13.45 3.29 -7.93
N PRO A 151 13.25 4.62 -7.74
CA PRO A 151 12.03 5.29 -8.18
C PRO A 151 11.71 5.17 -9.68
N ASP A 152 12.73 4.98 -10.51
CA ASP A 152 12.68 4.87 -11.97
C ASP A 152 12.71 3.42 -12.50
N ALA A 153 12.93 2.43 -11.62
CA ALA A 153 12.85 1.02 -11.98
C ALA A 153 11.39 0.57 -12.20
N GLU A 154 11.21 -0.52 -12.92
CA GLU A 154 9.92 -1.23 -12.99
C GLU A 154 9.73 -2.07 -11.72
N TYR A 155 8.48 -2.43 -11.43
CA TYR A 155 8.21 -3.38 -10.35
C TYR A 155 8.46 -4.80 -10.83
N ASP A 156 9.17 -5.56 -10.01
CA ASP A 156 9.23 -7.01 -10.07
C ASP A 156 8.11 -7.61 -9.21
N TYR A 157 7.64 -8.79 -9.61
CA TYR A 157 6.49 -9.44 -8.98
C TYR A 157 6.77 -10.92 -8.70
N ASP A 158 6.57 -11.32 -7.46
CA ASP A 158 6.77 -12.68 -7.00
C ASP A 158 5.48 -13.29 -6.43
N ALA A 159 5.33 -14.59 -6.64
CA ALA A 159 4.33 -15.36 -5.91
C ALA A 159 4.79 -15.56 -4.47
N VAL A 160 3.91 -15.28 -3.51
CA VAL A 160 4.13 -15.56 -2.08
C VAL A 160 2.98 -16.36 -1.49
N TRP A 161 3.21 -16.93 -0.31
CA TRP A 161 2.25 -17.73 0.44
C TRP A 161 2.03 -17.08 1.81
N LEU A 162 0.80 -17.14 2.29
CA LEU A 162 0.46 -16.74 3.65
C LEU A 162 -0.42 -17.82 4.27
N ASP A 163 0.01 -18.32 5.43
CA ASP A 163 -0.75 -19.27 6.24
C ASP A 163 -1.73 -18.55 7.17
N ALA A 164 -1.48 -17.27 7.45
CA ALA A 164 -2.30 -16.46 8.31
C ALA A 164 -3.74 -16.32 7.82
N GLU A 165 -4.68 -16.65 8.71
CA GLU A 165 -6.12 -16.52 8.48
C GLU A 165 -6.70 -15.23 9.06
N SER A 166 -5.86 -14.36 9.64
CA SER A 166 -6.28 -13.12 10.30
C SER A 166 -5.41 -11.93 9.90
N PRO A 167 -5.93 -10.69 9.92
CA PRO A 167 -5.16 -9.49 9.57
C PRO A 167 -3.89 -9.28 10.40
N VAL A 168 -3.94 -9.67 11.67
CA VAL A 168 -2.77 -9.59 12.57
C VAL A 168 -1.74 -10.66 12.22
N GLY A 169 -2.17 -11.90 11.93
CA GLY A 169 -1.26 -12.95 11.46
C GLY A 169 -0.56 -12.55 10.17
N VAL A 170 -1.31 -11.99 9.21
CA VAL A 170 -0.77 -11.49 7.94
C VAL A 170 0.29 -10.42 8.17
N LEU A 171 0.03 -9.49 9.10
CA LEU A 171 1.01 -8.46 9.44
C LEU A 171 2.33 -9.10 9.90
N TRP A 172 2.28 -10.09 10.78
CA TRP A 172 3.49 -10.73 11.31
C TRP A 172 4.23 -11.52 10.23
N GLU A 173 3.54 -12.32 9.43
CA GLU A 173 4.14 -13.06 8.33
C GLU A 173 4.78 -12.12 7.28
N VAL A 174 4.15 -10.97 6.99
CA VAL A 174 4.76 -9.99 6.08
C VAL A 174 5.99 -9.34 6.69
N LEU A 175 6.00 -9.02 7.99
CA LEU A 175 7.19 -8.46 8.64
C LEU A 175 8.35 -9.46 8.70
N GLU A 176 8.06 -10.75 8.91
CA GLU A 176 9.04 -11.84 8.82
C GLU A 176 9.57 -12.00 7.39
N LEU A 177 8.69 -12.01 6.39
CA LEU A 177 9.08 -12.05 4.98
C LEU A 177 10.02 -10.89 4.60
N LEU A 178 9.73 -9.67 5.09
CA LEU A 178 10.59 -8.51 4.86
C LEU A 178 11.96 -8.70 5.56
N ASP A 179 11.97 -9.21 6.78
CA ASP A 179 13.21 -9.48 7.52
C ASP A 179 14.09 -10.49 6.78
N ASP A 180 13.51 -11.61 6.33
CA ASP A 180 14.20 -12.64 5.56
C ASP A 180 14.77 -12.07 4.25
N ARG A 181 13.93 -11.38 3.46
CA ARG A 181 14.34 -10.83 2.16
C ARG A 181 15.45 -9.78 2.28
N PHE A 182 15.45 -8.97 3.33
CA PHE A 182 16.44 -7.92 3.51
C PHE A 182 17.77 -8.43 4.07
N HIS A 183 17.78 -9.62 4.70
CA HIS A 183 19.00 -10.23 5.20
C HIS A 183 19.60 -11.29 4.27
N ASP A 184 18.85 -11.78 3.28
CA ASP A 184 19.33 -12.71 2.25
C ASP A 184 20.05 -12.02 1.06
N THR A 185 20.09 -10.68 1.03
CA THR A 185 20.81 -9.84 0.04
C THR A 185 22.16 -9.35 0.55
#